data_AF-A0A8T5R6H2-F1
#
_entry.id   AF-A0A8T5R6H2-F1
#
_cell.length_a   1.000
_cell.length_b   1.000
_cell.length_c   1.000
_cell.angle_alpha   90.00
_cell.angle_beta   90.00
_cell.angle_gamma   90.00
#
_symmetry.space_group_name_H-M   'P 1'
#
loop_
_entity.id
_entity.type
_entity.pdbx_description
1 polymer ?
#
loop_
_entity_poly.entity_id
_entity_poly.type
_entity_poly.pdbx_seq_one_letter_code
_entity_poly.pdbx_strand_id
1 'polypeptide(L)'
;MSESDFHFGLKGNVEAIYCSLNKRKEFYITVQNLTDSYMPQVKVQLSGPPEVKILIKREFYGGIAKRNSRNRLFSILPKENGVFTLTANLLTKRGHNLTLPISVQVGTVQTTTKPIALASVTKSETPAVKVNCPFCGDKIDQDAKFCPHCGSNIAEKTHEVKDNKNCPNCGTELPIEAKFCASCGQKVE
;
A
#
# COMPACT_ATOMS: atom_id res chain seq x y z
N MET A 1 -2.84 -17.83 13.01
CA MET A 1 -1.99 -16.64 12.84
C MET A 1 -0.57 -17.14 12.65
N SER A 2 -0.01 -17.06 11.45
CA SER A 2 1.35 -17.58 11.18
C SER A 2 2.37 -16.62 11.77
N GLU A 3 2.82 -16.88 12.99
CA GLU A 3 3.98 -16.19 13.57
C GLU A 3 5.20 -16.51 12.69
N SER A 4 5.83 -15.49 12.12
CA SER A 4 7.08 -15.67 11.37
C SER A 4 8.16 -16.22 12.31
N ASP A 5 8.83 -17.32 11.94
CA ASP A 5 9.89 -17.95 12.73
C ASP A 5 11.12 -17.06 13.01
N PHE A 6 11.20 -15.92 12.31
CA PHE A 6 12.29 -14.96 12.43
C PHE A 6 11.79 -13.53 12.46
N HIS A 7 12.51 -12.69 13.20
CA HIS A 7 12.50 -11.26 12.99
C HIS A 7 13.75 -10.86 12.19
N PHE A 8 13.56 -10.09 11.12
CA PHE A 8 14.58 -9.75 10.14
C PHE A 8 14.46 -8.28 9.76
N GLY A 9 15.49 -7.49 10.06
CA GLY A 9 15.39 -6.03 9.99
C GLY A 9 16.75 -5.34 10.03
N LEU A 10 16.74 -4.01 9.93
CA LEU A 10 17.91 -3.20 10.21
C LEU A 10 18.11 -3.05 11.72
N LYS A 11 19.38 -3.05 12.16
CA LYS A 11 19.70 -2.82 13.55
C LYS A 11 19.19 -1.45 14.00
N GLY A 12 18.44 -1.40 15.09
CA GLY A 12 17.87 -0.17 15.65
C GLY A 12 16.48 0.17 15.14
N ASN A 13 15.78 -0.76 14.50
CA ASN A 13 14.40 -0.58 14.00
C ASN A 13 14.25 0.64 13.07
N VAL A 14 15.27 0.88 12.24
CA VAL A 14 15.22 1.93 11.23
C VAL A 14 14.59 1.38 9.95
N GLU A 15 13.72 2.18 9.32
CA GLU A 15 13.04 1.79 8.07
C GLU A 15 13.87 2.16 6.82
N ALA A 16 14.81 3.10 6.96
CA ALA A 16 15.61 3.60 5.85
C ALA A 16 17.09 3.85 6.22
N ILE A 17 17.95 3.75 5.22
CA ILE A 17 19.38 4.07 5.31
C ILE A 17 19.61 5.43 4.67
N TYR A 18 20.07 6.39 5.47
CA TYR A 18 20.47 7.72 4.99
C TYR A 18 21.98 7.77 4.76
N CYS A 19 22.38 8.19 3.56
CA CYS A 19 23.79 8.28 3.17
C CYS A 19 24.06 9.43 2.19
N SER A 20 25.33 9.79 2.04
CA SER A 20 25.77 10.80 1.08
C SER A 20 26.26 10.15 -0.21
N LEU A 21 26.07 10.85 -1.32
CA LEU A 21 26.59 10.46 -2.63
C LEU A 21 28.10 10.14 -2.57
N ASN A 22 28.51 9.07 -3.24
CA ASN A 22 29.91 8.64 -3.34
C ASN A 22 30.63 8.42 -2.01
N LYS A 23 29.91 8.34 -0.88
CA LYS A 23 30.48 7.95 0.42
C LYS A 23 30.04 6.54 0.79
N ARG A 24 30.98 5.74 1.26
CA ARG A 24 30.68 4.42 1.81
C ARG A 24 29.70 4.59 2.97
N LYS A 25 28.63 3.81 2.98
CA LYS A 25 27.71 3.69 4.11
C LYS A 25 27.73 2.26 4.61
N GLU A 26 27.95 2.14 5.91
CA GLU A 26 27.89 0.88 6.64
C GLU A 26 26.62 0.82 7.47
N PHE A 27 26.02 -0.36 7.55
CA PHE A 27 24.83 -0.64 8.32
C PHE A 27 24.82 -2.09 8.76
N TYR A 28 24.03 -2.39 9.79
CA TYR A 28 23.89 -3.76 10.28
C TYR A 28 22.50 -4.28 9.99
N ILE A 29 22.43 -5.50 9.48
CA ILE A 29 21.19 -6.26 9.41
C ILE A 29 21.15 -7.18 10.62
N THR A 30 19.99 -7.29 11.26
CA THR A 30 19.71 -8.12 12.41
C THR A 30 18.82 -9.29 11.97
N VAL A 31 19.22 -10.49 12.37
CA VAL A 31 18.39 -11.69 12.25
C VAL A 31 18.18 -12.25 13.64
N GLN A 32 16.93 -12.36 14.06
CA GLN A 32 16.52 -12.95 15.33
C GLN A 32 15.77 -14.24 15.06
N ASN A 33 16.25 -15.32 15.67
CA ASN A 33 15.58 -16.61 15.68
C ASN A 33 14.52 -16.59 16.80
N LEU A 34 13.25 -16.61 16.41
CA LEU A 34 12.13 -16.62 17.35
C LEU A 34 11.72 -18.04 17.76
N THR A 35 12.27 -19.06 17.11
CA THR A 35 11.98 -20.45 17.45
C THR A 35 12.69 -20.89 18.74
N ASP A 36 12.15 -21.95 19.36
CA ASP A 36 12.78 -22.62 20.52
C ASP A 36 13.88 -23.62 20.11
N SER A 37 14.27 -23.62 18.84
CA SER A 37 15.30 -24.48 18.26
C SER A 37 16.52 -23.68 17.82
N TYR A 38 17.70 -24.32 17.80
CA TYR A 38 18.88 -23.78 17.14
C TYR A 38 18.69 -23.74 15.61
N MET A 39 19.05 -22.62 14.98
CA MET A 39 18.97 -22.45 13.54
C MET A 39 20.37 -22.44 12.90
N PRO A 40 20.76 -23.50 12.17
CA PRO A 40 22.06 -23.55 11.50
C PRO A 40 22.07 -22.86 10.13
N GLN A 41 23.26 -22.41 9.73
CA GLN A 41 23.58 -21.90 8.38
C GLN A 41 22.64 -20.81 7.88
N VAL A 42 22.47 -19.79 8.70
CA VAL A 42 21.75 -18.57 8.34
C VAL A 42 22.66 -17.69 7.49
N LYS A 43 22.18 -17.27 6.32
CA LYS A 43 22.89 -16.36 5.41
C LYS A 43 21.95 -15.27 4.91
N VAL A 44 22.50 -14.09 4.67
CA VAL A 44 21.76 -12.96 4.07
C VAL A 44 22.49 -12.52 2.82
N GLN A 45 21.75 -12.30 1.74
CA GLN A 45 22.27 -11.77 0.48
C GLN A 45 21.54 -10.48 0.11
N LEU A 46 22.30 -9.43 -0.15
CA LEU A 46 21.81 -8.16 -0.68
C LEU A 46 21.80 -8.16 -2.21
N SER A 47 20.73 -7.59 -2.75
CA SER A 47 20.60 -7.16 -4.14
C SER A 47 20.01 -5.76 -4.19
N GLY A 48 20.15 -5.09 -5.33
CA GLY A 48 19.72 -3.71 -5.49
C GLY A 48 19.97 -3.20 -6.90
N PRO A 49 19.53 -1.98 -7.20
CA PRO A 49 19.65 -1.40 -8.52
C PRO A 49 21.11 -0.94 -8.77
N PRO A 50 21.54 -0.78 -10.03
CA PRO A 50 22.95 -0.57 -10.39
C PRO A 50 23.55 0.74 -9.86
N GLU A 51 22.72 1.72 -9.52
CA GLU A 51 23.10 3.03 -8.97
C GLU A 51 23.62 2.93 -7.53
N VAL A 52 23.34 1.83 -6.83
CA VAL A 52 23.85 1.56 -5.48
C VAL A 52 24.83 0.39 -5.52
N LYS A 53 26.13 0.69 -5.54
CA LYS A 53 27.16 -0.35 -5.52
C LYS A 53 27.19 -1.05 -4.16
N ILE A 54 26.81 -2.32 -4.14
CA ILE A 54 26.89 -3.15 -2.95
C ILE A 54 28.34 -3.63 -2.76
N LEU A 55 28.98 -3.24 -1.67
CA LEU A 55 30.37 -3.60 -1.37
C LEU A 55 30.45 -4.93 -0.61
N ILE A 56 29.51 -5.18 0.30
CA ILE A 56 29.36 -6.47 0.99
C ILE A 56 28.04 -7.07 0.54
N LYS A 57 28.09 -8.03 -0.40
CA LYS A 57 26.90 -8.61 -1.02
C LYS A 57 26.25 -9.72 -0.20
N ARG A 58 27.04 -10.48 0.55
CA ARG A 58 26.57 -11.66 1.29
C ARG A 58 27.30 -11.77 2.61
N GLU A 59 26.56 -12.05 3.67
CA GLU A 59 27.12 -12.33 4.99
C GLU A 59 26.57 -13.63 5.57
N PHE A 60 27.43 -14.33 6.31
CA PHE A 60 27.10 -15.57 6.99
C PHE A 60 26.90 -15.31 8.49
N TYR A 61 25.69 -15.54 8.95
CA TYR A 61 25.32 -15.45 10.36
C TYR A 61 25.69 -16.74 11.10
N GLY A 62 25.99 -17.82 10.36
CA GLY A 62 26.30 -19.12 10.93
C GLY A 62 25.08 -19.68 11.63
N GLY A 63 25.26 -20.24 12.82
CA GLY A 63 24.14 -20.67 13.64
C GLY A 63 23.61 -19.59 14.58
N ILE A 64 22.29 -19.49 14.70
CA ILE A 64 21.63 -18.59 15.66
C ILE A 64 20.93 -19.45 16.71
N ALA A 65 21.29 -19.25 17.98
CA ALA A 65 20.67 -19.95 19.11
C ALA A 65 19.17 -19.65 19.21
N LYS A 66 18.43 -20.52 19.91
CA LYS A 66 17.01 -20.31 20.18
C LYS A 66 16.78 -18.96 20.87
N ARG A 67 15.70 -18.26 20.50
CA ARG A 67 15.31 -16.95 21.07
C ARG A 67 16.43 -15.91 21.09
N ASN A 68 17.39 -15.98 20.17
CA ASN A 68 18.56 -15.11 20.13
C ASN A 68 18.68 -14.41 18.77
N SER A 69 19.48 -13.34 18.71
CA SER A 69 19.75 -12.59 17.50
C SER A 69 21.23 -12.50 17.18
N ARG A 70 21.53 -12.24 15.91
CA ARG A 70 22.86 -11.90 15.43
C ARG A 70 22.77 -10.74 14.46
N ASN A 71 23.84 -9.95 14.41
CA ASN A 71 23.97 -8.81 13.52
C ASN A 71 25.18 -9.03 12.60
N ARG A 72 25.06 -8.64 11.32
CA ARG A 72 26.20 -8.58 10.40
C ARG A 72 26.28 -7.25 9.69
N LEU A 73 27.52 -6.84 9.43
CA LEU A 73 27.84 -5.59 8.74
C LEU A 73 27.63 -5.76 7.25
N PHE A 74 26.92 -4.82 6.67
CA PHE A 74 26.81 -4.63 5.23
C PHE A 74 27.32 -3.24 4.87
N SER A 75 27.77 -3.10 3.64
CA SER A 75 28.37 -1.87 3.16
C SER A 75 27.96 -1.60 1.73
N ILE A 76 27.60 -0.35 1.44
CA ILE A 76 27.16 0.13 0.14
C ILE A 76 27.88 1.43 -0.22
N LEU A 77 27.91 1.75 -1.51
CA LEU A 77 28.44 2.98 -2.07
C LEU A 77 27.46 3.51 -3.13
N PRO A 78 26.62 4.49 -2.80
CA PRO A 78 25.69 5.07 -3.76
C PRO A 78 26.44 5.91 -4.80
N LYS A 79 26.01 5.79 -6.06
CA LYS A 79 26.58 6.48 -7.23
C LYS A 79 25.69 7.57 -7.80
N GLU A 80 24.41 7.57 -7.43
CA GLU A 80 23.44 8.59 -7.83
C GLU A 80 22.66 9.09 -6.62
N ASN A 81 22.13 10.32 -6.72
CA ASN A 81 21.24 10.88 -5.71
C ASN A 81 19.82 10.34 -5.92
N GLY A 82 19.06 10.21 -4.85
CA GLY A 82 17.67 9.78 -4.92
C GLY A 82 17.30 8.73 -3.89
N VAL A 83 16.19 8.06 -4.14
CA VAL A 83 15.65 6.99 -3.30
C VAL A 83 15.76 5.67 -4.04
N PHE A 84 16.47 4.72 -3.44
CA PHE A 84 16.66 3.40 -3.99
C PHE A 84 16.14 2.34 -3.03
N THR A 85 15.81 1.17 -3.55
CA THR A 85 15.39 0.03 -2.72
C THR A 85 16.39 -1.09 -2.85
N LEU A 86 17.02 -1.47 -1.74
CA LEU A 86 17.78 -2.71 -1.63
C LEU A 86 16.85 -3.84 -1.20
N THR A 87 17.19 -5.05 -1.59
CA THR A 87 16.49 -6.27 -1.19
C THR A 87 17.47 -7.15 -0.42
N ALA A 88 17.19 -7.38 0.85
CA ALA A 88 17.92 -8.37 1.65
C ALA A 88 17.13 -9.68 1.65
N ASN A 89 17.76 -10.75 1.19
CA ASN A 89 17.18 -12.09 1.18
C ASN A 89 17.84 -12.94 2.27
N LEU A 90 17.07 -13.36 3.26
CA LEU A 90 17.47 -14.28 4.31
C LEU A 90 17.21 -15.70 3.85
N LEU A 91 18.24 -16.55 3.85
CA LEU A 91 18.12 -17.98 3.57
C LEU A 91 18.63 -18.79 4.76
N THR A 92 17.94 -19.87 5.09
CA THR A 92 18.31 -20.78 6.18
C THR A 92 18.41 -22.22 5.68
N LYS A 93 19.10 -23.09 6.43
CA LYS A 93 19.17 -24.53 6.10
C LYS A 93 17.79 -25.20 6.07
N ARG A 94 16.85 -24.72 6.89
CA ARG A 94 15.50 -25.28 7.02
C ARG A 94 14.54 -24.84 5.91
N GLY A 95 15.01 -24.06 4.92
CA GLY A 95 14.20 -23.66 3.77
C GLY A 95 13.51 -22.31 3.91
N HIS A 96 13.61 -21.62 5.05
CA HIS A 96 13.09 -20.25 5.17
C HIS A 96 13.78 -19.32 4.17
N ASN A 97 12.97 -18.58 3.43
CA ASN A 97 13.38 -17.54 2.50
C ASN A 97 12.54 -16.28 2.77
N LEU A 98 13.13 -15.31 3.49
CA LEU A 98 12.46 -14.05 3.82
C LEU A 98 13.12 -12.90 3.07
N THR A 99 12.31 -11.97 2.59
CA THR A 99 12.78 -10.80 1.86
C THR A 99 12.46 -9.54 2.64
N LEU A 100 13.46 -8.69 2.83
CA LEU A 100 13.35 -7.38 3.46
C LEU A 100 13.70 -6.30 2.43
N PRO A 101 12.72 -5.49 1.98
CA PRO A 101 13.01 -4.27 1.23
C PRO A 101 13.59 -3.22 2.19
N ILE A 102 14.64 -2.54 1.76
CA ILE A 102 15.33 -1.50 2.54
C ILE A 102 15.43 -0.24 1.69
N SER A 103 14.79 0.83 2.13
CA SER A 103 14.90 2.14 1.46
C SER A 103 16.25 2.77 1.74
N VAL A 104 16.92 3.26 0.70
CA VAL A 104 18.20 3.98 0.78
C VAL A 104 18.01 5.39 0.23
N GLN A 105 18.23 6.38 1.08
CA GLN A 105 18.08 7.80 0.80
C GLN A 105 19.47 8.41 0.60
N VAL A 106 19.78 8.85 -0.62
CA VAL A 106 21.10 9.38 -0.98
C VAL A 106 21.02 10.90 -1.19
N GLY A 107 21.78 11.64 -0.38
CA GLY A 107 21.83 13.10 -0.42
C GLY A 107 20.72 13.76 0.41
N THR A 108 20.52 15.07 0.21
CA THR A 108 19.37 15.80 0.75
C THR A 108 18.17 15.51 -0.14
N VAL A 109 17.63 14.29 -0.03
CA VAL A 109 16.29 14.04 -0.56
C VAL A 109 15.36 14.80 0.37
N GLN A 110 15.03 16.04 0.01
CA GLN A 110 13.83 16.64 0.53
C GLN A 110 12.73 15.68 0.11
N THR A 111 12.17 14.96 1.08
CA THR A 111 10.76 14.61 1.02
C THR A 111 10.03 15.94 0.90
N THR A 112 9.94 16.50 -0.30
CA THR A 112 8.77 17.26 -0.68
C THR A 112 7.63 16.25 -0.61
N THR A 113 7.11 16.04 0.58
CA THR A 113 5.68 15.80 0.80
C THR A 113 4.96 17.06 0.30
N LYS A 114 5.04 17.29 -1.01
CA LYS A 114 3.88 17.73 -1.74
C LYS A 114 2.95 16.51 -1.66
N PRO A 115 1.74 16.60 -1.08
CA PRO A 115 0.78 15.53 -1.24
C PRO A 115 0.50 15.46 -2.74
N ILE A 116 1.22 14.59 -3.44
CA ILE A 116 0.83 14.14 -4.76
C ILE A 116 -0.14 13.01 -4.46
N ALA A 117 -1.41 13.39 -4.56
CA ALA A 117 -2.48 12.49 -4.95
C ALA A 117 -1.92 11.45 -5.94
N LEU A 118 -2.17 10.18 -5.63
CA LEU A 118 -1.92 9.03 -6.50
C LEU A 118 -2.17 9.39 -7.97
N ALA A 119 -1.09 9.45 -8.74
CA ALA A 119 -1.15 9.41 -10.19
C ALA A 119 -0.59 8.05 -10.64
N SER A 120 -1.35 6.99 -10.35
CA SER A 120 -1.30 5.73 -11.10
C SER A 120 -2.16 5.92 -12.34
N VAL A 121 -1.54 5.89 -13.52
CA VAL A 121 -2.29 5.73 -14.77
C VAL A 121 -2.58 4.24 -14.93
N THR A 122 -3.84 3.84 -14.81
CA THR A 122 -4.51 2.96 -15.78
C THR A 122 -6.03 3.12 -15.65
N LYS A 123 -6.61 3.69 -16.72
CA LYS A 123 -7.93 3.39 -17.27
C LYS A 123 -9.16 3.84 -16.47
N SER A 124 -9.70 4.97 -16.94
CA SER A 124 -11.10 5.38 -16.98
C SER A 124 -12.01 4.94 -15.83
N GLU A 125 -12.34 5.86 -14.94
CA GLU A 125 -13.62 5.83 -14.23
C GLU A 125 -14.05 7.25 -13.83
N THR A 126 -15.27 7.55 -14.25
CA THR A 126 -16.09 8.76 -14.10
C THR A 126 -16.18 9.18 -12.61
N PRO A 127 -16.40 10.46 -12.27
CA PRO A 127 -16.30 10.96 -10.88
C PRO A 127 -17.20 10.20 -9.90
N ALA A 128 -16.59 9.41 -9.01
CA ALA A 128 -17.27 8.69 -7.95
C ALA A 128 -17.76 9.67 -6.87
N VAL A 129 -19.04 10.01 -6.93
CA VAL A 129 -19.77 10.69 -5.85
C VAL A 129 -19.91 9.69 -4.70
N LYS A 130 -19.36 10.02 -3.53
CA LYS A 130 -19.47 9.19 -2.33
C LYS A 130 -20.75 9.54 -1.60
N VAL A 131 -21.63 8.57 -1.39
CA VAL A 131 -22.91 8.74 -0.69
C VAL A 131 -22.85 8.08 0.68
N ASN A 132 -23.67 8.54 1.62
CA ASN A 132 -23.78 7.89 2.92
C ASN A 132 -24.72 6.68 2.81
N CYS A 133 -24.33 5.57 3.44
CA CYS A 133 -25.13 4.38 3.53
C CYS A 133 -26.42 4.69 4.32
N PRO A 134 -27.61 4.40 3.79
CA PRO A 134 -28.87 4.70 4.48
C PRO A 134 -29.12 3.80 5.71
N PHE A 135 -28.36 2.72 5.88
CA PHE A 135 -28.55 1.76 6.97
C PHE A 135 -27.61 2.01 8.17
N CYS A 136 -26.36 2.40 7.92
CA CYS A 136 -25.37 2.64 8.99
C CYS A 136 -24.79 4.06 9.03
N GLY A 137 -25.01 4.86 7.98
CA GLY A 137 -24.48 6.23 7.88
C GLY A 137 -23.04 6.33 7.35
N ASP A 138 -22.33 5.22 7.18
CA ASP A 138 -20.95 5.22 6.66
C ASP A 138 -20.88 5.61 5.18
N LYS A 139 -19.75 6.21 4.79
CA LYS A 139 -19.53 6.65 3.41
C LYS A 139 -19.23 5.46 2.53
N ILE A 140 -20.02 5.31 1.46
CA ILE A 140 -19.94 4.24 0.47
C ILE A 140 -19.88 4.85 -0.93
N ASP A 141 -19.39 4.09 -1.89
CA ASP A 141 -19.44 4.48 -3.30
C ASP A 141 -20.89 4.36 -3.81
N GLN A 142 -21.33 5.29 -4.66
CA GLN A 142 -22.71 5.32 -5.17
C GLN A 142 -23.09 4.06 -5.97
N ASP A 143 -22.10 3.39 -6.57
CA ASP A 143 -22.25 2.12 -7.30
C ASP A 143 -22.00 0.87 -6.42
N ALA A 144 -21.75 1.04 -5.13
CA ALA A 144 -21.52 -0.09 -4.22
C ALA A 144 -22.82 -0.87 -4.00
N LYS A 145 -22.88 -2.09 -4.56
CA LYS A 145 -24.03 -3.01 -4.40
C LYS A 145 -24.26 -3.43 -2.95
N PHE A 146 -23.22 -3.43 -2.13
CA PHE A 146 -23.28 -3.82 -0.72
C PHE A 146 -22.42 -2.88 0.12
N CYS A 147 -22.89 -2.55 1.32
CA CYS A 147 -22.13 -1.73 2.25
C CYS A 147 -20.99 -2.57 2.83
N PRO A 148 -19.72 -2.18 2.70
CA PRO A 148 -18.60 -2.92 3.29
C PRO A 148 -18.57 -2.80 4.83
N HIS A 149 -19.31 -1.85 5.41
CA HIS A 149 -19.33 -1.62 6.86
C HIS A 149 -20.44 -2.39 7.57
N CYS A 150 -21.66 -2.40 7.01
CA CYS A 150 -22.80 -3.06 7.64
C CYS A 150 -23.30 -4.31 6.89
N GLY A 151 -22.79 -4.59 5.69
CA GLY A 151 -23.21 -5.73 4.86
C GLY A 151 -24.56 -5.57 4.16
N SER A 152 -25.25 -4.44 4.31
CA SER A 152 -26.56 -4.19 3.70
C SER A 152 -26.46 -4.03 2.18
N ASN A 153 -27.38 -4.64 1.43
CA ASN A 153 -27.50 -4.51 -0.03
C ASN A 153 -28.09 -3.14 -0.39
N ILE A 154 -27.38 -2.35 -1.18
CA ILE A 154 -27.76 -1.00 -1.64
C ILE A 154 -28.15 -1.03 -3.13
N ALA A 155 -27.92 -2.14 -3.83
CA ALA A 155 -28.10 -2.28 -5.27
C ALA A 155 -29.55 -2.17 -5.76
N GLU A 156 -30.54 -2.22 -4.86
CA GLU A 156 -31.95 -2.24 -5.25
C GLU A 156 -32.54 -0.85 -5.59
N LYS A 157 -31.72 0.20 -5.71
CA LYS A 157 -32.25 1.55 -6.03
C LYS A 157 -31.53 2.39 -7.07
N THR A 158 -30.67 1.81 -7.90
CA THR A 158 -29.94 2.59 -8.91
C THR A 158 -29.99 1.95 -10.29
N HIS A 159 -31.20 1.81 -10.84
CA HIS A 159 -31.42 1.67 -12.29
C HIS A 159 -32.75 2.31 -12.69
N GLU A 160 -32.90 3.61 -12.41
CA GLU A 160 -33.80 4.48 -13.15
C GLU A 160 -33.12 5.85 -13.26
N VAL A 161 -32.51 6.12 -14.40
CA VAL A 161 -32.18 7.50 -14.80
C VAL A 161 -33.53 8.19 -14.99
N LYS A 162 -34.05 8.77 -13.90
CA LYS A 162 -35.26 9.60 -13.90
C LYS A 162 -34.84 11.05 -14.00
N ASP A 163 -34.56 11.48 -15.22
CA ASP A 163 -34.73 12.88 -15.55
C ASP A 163 -36.24 13.19 -15.44
N ASN A 164 -36.63 13.72 -14.28
CA ASN A 164 -37.97 14.19 -14.01
C ASN A 164 -38.04 15.70 -14.30
N LYS A 165 -39.12 16.16 -14.92
CA LYS A 165 -39.46 17.58 -15.08
C LYS A 165 -40.57 17.95 -14.10
N ASN A 166 -40.52 19.14 -13.50
CA ASN A 166 -41.60 19.63 -12.64
C ASN A 166 -42.71 20.25 -13.49
N CYS A 167 -43.96 20.00 -13.12
CA CYS A 167 -45.11 20.65 -13.75
C CYS A 167 -45.07 22.16 -13.46
N PRO A 168 -45.15 23.04 -14.48
CA PRO A 168 -45.09 24.48 -14.28
C PRO A 168 -46.32 25.08 -13.56
N ASN A 169 -47.44 24.36 -13.49
CA ASN A 169 -48.64 24.84 -12.79
C ASN A 169 -48.66 24.41 -11.32
N CYS A 170 -48.48 23.12 -11.03
CA CYS A 170 -48.64 22.59 -9.66
C CYS A 170 -47.34 22.16 -8.98
N GLY A 171 -46.19 22.21 -9.69
CA GLY A 171 -44.88 21.84 -9.15
C GLY A 171 -44.63 20.33 -9.03
N THR A 172 -45.65 19.49 -9.27
CA THR A 172 -45.53 18.03 -9.18
C THR A 172 -44.47 17.49 -10.12
N GLU A 173 -43.63 16.58 -9.64
CA GLU A 173 -42.63 15.88 -10.43
C GLU A 173 -43.30 14.93 -11.42
N LEU A 174 -42.97 15.11 -12.70
CA LEU A 174 -43.45 14.30 -13.82
C LEU A 174 -42.26 13.70 -14.57
N PRO A 175 -42.38 12.49 -15.10
CA PRO A 175 -41.35 11.97 -16.00
C PRO A 175 -41.26 12.82 -17.27
N ILE A 176 -40.07 12.97 -17.86
CA ILE A 176 -39.86 13.82 -19.05
C ILE A 176 -40.81 13.48 -20.21
N GLU A 177 -41.12 12.20 -20.40
CA GLU A 177 -42.00 11.70 -21.46
C GLU A 177 -43.51 12.01 -21.22
N ALA A 178 -43.88 12.56 -20.04
CA ALA A 178 -45.27 12.88 -19.73
C ALA A 178 -45.74 14.11 -20.53
N LYS A 179 -46.75 13.90 -21.37
CA LYS A 179 -47.45 14.95 -22.14
C LYS A 179 -48.52 15.67 -21.32
N PHE A 180 -48.93 15.12 -20.18
CA PHE A 180 -49.96 15.67 -19.30
C PHE A 180 -49.59 15.42 -17.83
N CYS A 181 -49.94 16.37 -16.96
CA CYS A 181 -49.73 16.24 -15.53
C CYS A 181 -50.76 15.30 -14.93
N ALA A 182 -50.31 14.25 -14.24
CA ALA A 182 -51.18 13.30 -13.55
C ALA A 182 -51.92 13.90 -12.35
N SER A 183 -51.41 14.99 -11.77
CA SER A 183 -52.00 15.60 -10.57
C SER A 183 -52.95 16.75 -10.86
N CYS A 184 -52.66 17.60 -11.86
CA CYS A 184 -53.50 18.76 -12.17
C CYS A 184 -54.19 18.68 -13.55
N GLY A 185 -53.90 17.65 -14.34
CA GLY A 185 -54.51 17.44 -15.67
C GLY A 185 -53.98 18.37 -16.77
N GLN A 186 -53.08 19.29 -16.45
CA GLN A 186 -52.55 20.25 -17.42
C GLN A 186 -51.62 19.57 -18.42
N LYS A 187 -51.76 19.90 -19.71
CA LYS A 187 -50.85 19.44 -20.77
C LYS A 187 -49.46 20.06 -20.58
N VAL A 188 -48.44 19.21 -20.57
CA VAL A 188 -47.03 19.56 -20.39
C VAL A 188 -46.32 19.07 -21.64
N GLU A 189 -46.46 19.85 -22.72
CA GLU A 189 -45.88 19.57 -24.04
C GLU A 189 -44.39 19.90 -24.07
#